data_AF-A0A3S4ZYK0-F1
#
_entry.id   AF-A0A3S4ZYK0-F1
#
_cell.length_a   1.000
_cell.length_b   1.000
_cell.length_c   1.000
_cell.angle_alpha   90.00
_cell.angle_beta   90.00
_cell.angle_gamma   90.00
#
_symmetry.space_group_name_H-M   'P 1'
#
loop_
_entity.id
_entity.type
_entity.pdbx_description
1 polymer ?
#
loop_
_entity_poly.entity_id
_entity_poly.type
_entity_poly.pdbx_seq_one_letter_code
_entity_poly.pdbx_strand_id
1 'polypeptide(L)'
;MADNTLSPYAAKQLLLGQPDPLNSAFHLTYTMVLNLLRVDDIDPETMLERSFYQFQNSLRLPHLEKQVITLENDLADYESSLPALDIEESHISSYLDLLRGQKQLNRTKMSLLSRPKYLVAFLQPGRIVHVAHSGIDYGWGIILHVRRNQNPGSIPSRSIIFNDAESIHTVDCLIEVSLSSEHALKFNQEKPGSPNATPLPLALVEPAYKSNLIFSEDD
;
A
#
# COMPACT_ATOMS: atom_id res chain seq x y z
N MET A 1 18.78 22.86 2.85
CA MET A 1 19.43 21.60 2.39
C MET A 1 18.30 20.64 2.12
N ALA A 2 18.10 20.24 0.85
CA ALA A 2 17.04 19.30 0.49
C ALA A 2 17.54 17.88 0.79
N ASP A 3 16.70 17.09 1.46
CA ASP A 3 16.98 15.70 1.76
C ASP A 3 16.81 14.86 0.47
N ASN A 4 17.68 13.86 0.25
CA ASN A 4 17.80 13.11 -1.01
C ASN A 4 16.61 12.18 -1.33
N THR A 5 15.50 12.32 -0.59
CA THR A 5 14.30 11.47 -0.70
C THR A 5 13.18 12.14 -1.50
N LEU A 6 13.33 13.41 -1.89
CA LEU A 6 12.28 14.10 -2.63
C LEU A 6 12.30 13.67 -4.10
N SER A 7 11.21 13.04 -4.56
CA SER A 7 11.05 12.68 -5.96
C SER A 7 11.07 13.95 -6.85
N PRO A 8 11.58 13.88 -8.08
CA PRO A 8 11.63 15.04 -8.97
C PRO A 8 10.24 15.60 -9.27
N TYR A 9 9.22 14.75 -9.26
CA TYR A 9 7.82 15.16 -9.39
C TYR A 9 7.35 15.98 -8.17
N ALA A 10 7.62 15.51 -6.95
CA ALA A 10 7.26 16.23 -5.72
C ALA A 10 8.00 17.57 -5.61
N ALA A 11 9.28 17.61 -5.99
CA ALA A 11 10.06 18.84 -6.05
C ALA A 11 9.46 19.85 -7.04
N LYS A 12 9.05 19.39 -8.22
CA LYS A 12 8.37 20.21 -9.22
C LYS A 12 7.05 20.75 -8.71
N GLN A 13 6.24 19.92 -8.05
CA GLN A 13 4.97 20.35 -7.49
C GLN A 13 5.15 21.33 -6.32
N LEU A 14 6.19 21.19 -5.51
CA LEU A 14 6.47 22.12 -4.43
C LEU A 14 6.93 23.49 -4.96
N LEU A 15 7.79 23.51 -5.99
CA LEU A 15 8.39 24.75 -6.50
C LEU A 15 7.50 25.47 -7.54
N LEU A 16 6.80 24.71 -8.38
CA LEU A 16 6.03 25.22 -9.53
C LEU A 16 4.55 24.82 -9.47
N GLY A 17 4.10 24.23 -8.37
CA GLY A 17 2.70 23.80 -8.21
C GLY A 17 1.72 24.95 -8.12
N GLN A 18 0.45 24.61 -8.31
CA GLN A 18 -0.66 25.51 -7.99
C GLN A 18 -0.72 25.72 -6.47
N PRO A 19 -1.16 26.90 -6.01
CA PRO A 19 -1.39 27.11 -4.58
C PRO A 19 -2.49 26.15 -4.07
N ASP A 20 -2.36 25.73 -2.82
CA ASP A 20 -3.34 24.83 -2.21
C ASP A 20 -4.71 25.52 -2.11
N PRO A 21 -5.80 24.83 -2.50
CA PRO A 21 -7.14 25.38 -2.35
C PRO A 21 -7.49 25.50 -0.86
N LEU A 22 -8.17 26.58 -0.49
CA LEU A 22 -8.66 26.77 0.87
C LEU A 22 -9.75 25.73 1.16
N ASN A 23 -9.39 24.61 1.79
CA ASN A 23 -10.35 23.60 2.24
C ASN A 23 -10.79 23.88 3.68
N SER A 24 -12.09 23.73 3.96
CA SER A 24 -12.60 23.90 5.32
C SER A 24 -12.10 22.77 6.23
N ALA A 25 -11.52 23.15 7.38
CA ALA A 25 -11.20 22.24 8.48
C ALA A 25 -12.23 22.33 9.62
N PHE A 26 -13.48 22.71 9.30
CA PHE A 26 -14.54 22.83 10.29
C PHE A 26 -14.82 21.47 10.93
N HIS A 27 -14.72 21.40 12.26
CA HIS A 27 -15.06 20.22 13.06
C HIS A 27 -15.79 20.64 14.33
N LEU A 28 -16.68 19.78 14.82
CA LEU A 28 -17.42 20.04 16.05
C LEU A 28 -16.49 19.90 17.26
N THR A 29 -16.50 20.89 18.15
CA THR A 29 -15.84 20.81 19.45
C THR A 29 -16.88 20.87 20.56
N TYR A 30 -16.61 20.19 21.68
CA TYR A 30 -17.55 20.13 22.80
C TYR A 30 -17.94 21.52 23.31
N THR A 31 -16.96 22.43 23.41
CA THR A 31 -17.17 23.83 23.80
C THR A 31 -18.08 24.59 22.85
N MET A 32 -17.98 24.35 21.55
CA MET A 32 -18.81 25.00 20.55
C MET A 32 -20.26 24.53 20.67
N VAL A 33 -20.48 23.22 20.78
CA VAL A 33 -21.83 22.66 20.94
C VAL A 33 -22.48 23.17 22.22
N LEU A 34 -21.76 23.15 23.36
CA LEU A 34 -22.29 23.68 24.61
C LEU A 34 -22.62 25.17 24.55
N ASN A 35 -21.81 25.97 23.86
CA ASN A 35 -22.07 27.40 23.73
C ASN A 35 -23.27 27.68 22.82
N LEU A 36 -23.47 26.90 21.77
CA LEU A 36 -24.63 27.03 20.88
C LEU A 36 -25.91 26.61 21.58
N LEU A 37 -25.91 25.49 22.30
CA LEU A 37 -27.06 25.05 23.11
C LEU A 37 -27.42 26.02 24.25
N ARG A 38 -26.50 26.92 24.64
CA ARG A 38 -26.75 27.93 25.68
C ARG A 38 -27.41 29.20 25.14
N VAL A 39 -27.33 29.45 23.84
CA VAL A 39 -27.84 30.67 23.20
C VAL A 39 -29.12 30.31 22.46
N ASP A 40 -30.26 30.83 22.91
CA ASP A 40 -31.58 30.43 22.41
C ASP A 40 -31.83 30.73 20.91
N ASP A 41 -31.05 31.64 20.32
CA ASP A 41 -31.27 32.11 18.94
C ASP A 41 -30.55 31.29 17.86
N ILE A 42 -29.62 30.37 18.21
CA ILE A 42 -28.77 29.67 17.24
C ILE A 42 -28.59 28.19 17.60
N ASP A 43 -29.11 27.31 16.74
CA ASP A 43 -28.91 25.88 16.88
C ASP A 43 -27.60 25.41 16.23
N PRO A 44 -26.96 24.36 16.79
CA PRO A 44 -25.77 23.76 16.19
C PRO A 44 -26.01 23.18 14.80
N GLU A 45 -27.24 22.76 14.50
CA GLU A 45 -27.64 22.27 13.17
C GLU A 45 -27.57 23.37 12.12
N THR A 46 -28.12 24.55 12.43
CA THR A 46 -28.11 25.70 11.51
C THR A 46 -26.69 26.22 11.28
N MET A 47 -25.82 26.13 12.29
CA MET A 47 -24.40 26.44 12.12
C MET A 47 -23.72 25.47 11.15
N LEU A 48 -24.06 24.18 11.23
CA LEU A 48 -23.50 23.15 10.36
C LEU A 48 -23.94 23.33 8.91
N GLU A 49 -25.22 23.62 8.67
CA GLU A 49 -25.75 23.92 7.34
C GLU A 49 -25.09 25.13 6.68
N ARG A 50 -24.80 26.17 7.46
CA ARG A 50 -24.14 27.40 6.99
C ARG A 50 -22.61 27.33 7.04
N SER A 51 -22.03 26.19 7.39
CA SER A 51 -20.59 26.03 7.49
C SER A 51 -19.92 26.07 6.11
N PHE A 52 -18.70 26.60 6.04
CA PHE A 52 -17.91 26.61 4.80
C PHE A 52 -17.62 25.19 4.29
N TYR A 53 -17.52 24.22 5.20
CA TYR A 53 -17.38 22.80 4.83
C TYR A 53 -18.59 22.29 4.04
N GLN A 54 -19.80 22.57 4.54
CA GLN A 54 -21.03 22.19 3.85
C GLN A 54 -21.15 22.89 2.50
N PHE A 55 -20.81 24.18 2.43
CA PHE A 55 -20.79 24.93 1.17
C PHE A 55 -19.87 24.28 0.12
N GLN A 56 -18.66 23.87 0.51
CA GLN A 56 -17.73 23.20 -0.39
C GLN A 56 -18.23 21.84 -0.88
N ASN A 57 -18.88 21.05 -0.01
CA ASN A 57 -19.46 19.77 -0.41
C ASN A 57 -20.63 19.95 -1.38
N SER A 58 -21.52 20.91 -1.11
CA SER A 58 -22.63 21.24 -2.03
C SER A 58 -22.14 21.70 -3.40
N LEU A 59 -21.03 22.46 -3.45
CA LEU A 59 -20.40 22.87 -4.71
C LEU A 59 -19.76 21.69 -5.48
N ARG A 60 -19.23 20.69 -4.76
CA ARG A 60 -18.63 19.48 -5.39
C ARG A 60 -19.67 18.53 -5.93
N LEU A 61 -20.87 18.50 -5.34
CA LEU A 61 -21.96 17.59 -5.71
C LEU A 61 -22.27 17.55 -7.23
N PRO A 62 -22.54 18.67 -7.92
CA PRO A 62 -22.86 18.64 -9.36
C PRO A 62 -21.70 18.14 -10.23
N HIS A 63 -20.46 18.27 -9.77
CA HIS A 63 -19.31 17.72 -10.48
C HIS A 63 -19.27 16.19 -10.34
N LEU A 64 -19.52 15.67 -9.14
CA LEU A 64 -19.61 14.23 -8.90
C LEU A 64 -20.77 13.59 -9.67
N GLU A 65 -21.94 14.24 -9.69
CA GLU A 65 -23.09 13.76 -10.49
C GLU A 65 -22.73 13.65 -11.98
N LYS A 66 -22.03 14.66 -12.53
CA LYS A 66 -21.54 14.60 -13.91
C LYS A 66 -20.56 13.45 -14.13
N GLN A 67 -19.65 13.20 -13.18
CA GLN A 67 -18.70 12.08 -13.27
C GLN A 67 -19.41 10.72 -13.27
N VAL A 68 -20.44 10.56 -12.44
CA VAL A 68 -21.27 9.35 -12.41
C VAL A 68 -21.92 9.15 -13.77
N ILE A 69 -22.59 10.18 -14.30
CA ILE A 69 -23.25 10.11 -15.62
C ILE A 69 -22.24 9.79 -16.73
N THR A 70 -21.04 10.38 -16.72
CA THR A 70 -20.03 10.05 -17.73
C THR A 70 -19.58 8.60 -17.64
N LEU A 71 -19.38 8.07 -16.43
CA LEU A 71 -18.98 6.68 -16.23
C LEU A 71 -20.10 5.70 -16.61
N GLU A 72 -21.36 6.04 -16.33
CA GLU A 72 -22.53 5.26 -16.76
C GLU A 72 -22.64 5.20 -18.29
N ASN A 73 -22.41 6.34 -18.97
CA ASN A 73 -22.39 6.37 -20.44
C ASN A 73 -21.23 5.55 -21.00
N ASP A 74 -20.03 5.68 -20.42
CA ASP A 74 -18.86 4.89 -20.84
C ASP A 74 -19.14 3.39 -20.68
N LEU A 75 -19.78 2.97 -19.58
CA LEU A 75 -20.19 1.57 -19.37
C LEU A 75 -21.20 1.10 -20.43
N ALA A 76 -22.22 1.91 -20.74
CA ALA A 76 -23.21 1.57 -21.77
C ALA A 76 -22.56 1.46 -23.17
N ASP A 77 -21.61 2.34 -23.47
CA ASP A 77 -20.82 2.28 -24.70
C ASP A 77 -20.00 0.98 -24.76
N TYR A 78 -19.35 0.59 -23.66
CA TYR A 78 -18.62 -0.67 -23.58
C TYR A 78 -19.55 -1.88 -23.78
N GLU A 79 -20.68 -1.94 -23.11
CA GLU A 79 -21.68 -3.01 -23.26
C GLU A 79 -22.16 -3.14 -24.72
N SER A 80 -22.42 -2.01 -25.39
CA SER A 80 -22.84 -2.00 -26.80
C SER A 80 -21.74 -2.43 -27.78
N SER A 81 -20.47 -2.19 -27.42
CA SER A 81 -19.30 -2.51 -28.24
C SER A 81 -18.86 -3.97 -28.15
N LEU A 82 -19.33 -4.71 -27.14
CA LEU A 82 -19.00 -6.11 -26.98
C LEU A 82 -19.63 -6.91 -28.12
N PRO A 83 -18.84 -7.66 -28.91
CA PRO A 83 -19.40 -8.56 -29.90
C PRO A 83 -20.31 -9.55 -29.19
N ALA A 84 -21.45 -9.87 -29.80
CA ALA A 84 -22.41 -10.86 -29.31
C ALA A 84 -21.76 -12.25 -29.23
N LEU A 85 -20.93 -12.46 -28.21
CA LEU A 85 -20.54 -13.77 -27.75
C LEU A 85 -21.74 -14.35 -27.02
N ASP A 86 -22.07 -15.59 -27.36
CA ASP A 86 -23.14 -16.40 -26.75
C ASP A 86 -22.82 -16.81 -25.29
N ILE A 87 -21.95 -16.06 -24.61
CA ILE A 87 -21.51 -16.31 -23.24
C ILE A 87 -22.33 -15.41 -22.32
N GLU A 88 -23.13 -16.03 -21.46
CA GLU A 88 -23.88 -15.31 -20.43
C GLU A 88 -22.94 -14.55 -19.48
N GLU A 89 -23.23 -13.27 -19.26
CA GLU A 89 -22.49 -12.38 -18.35
C GLU A 89 -22.36 -12.96 -16.93
N SER A 90 -23.38 -13.70 -16.49
CA SER A 90 -23.44 -14.42 -15.21
C SER A 90 -22.24 -15.36 -15.01
N HIS A 91 -21.82 -16.08 -16.06
CA HIS A 91 -20.70 -17.02 -16.01
C HIS A 91 -19.36 -16.27 -15.93
N ILE A 92 -19.22 -15.16 -16.67
CA ILE A 92 -18.00 -14.34 -16.64
C ILE A 92 -17.82 -13.71 -15.26
N SER A 93 -18.89 -13.14 -14.70
CA SER A 93 -18.88 -12.57 -13.35
C SER A 93 -18.46 -13.60 -12.31
N SER A 94 -19.10 -14.77 -12.33
CA SER A 94 -18.77 -15.89 -11.43
C SER A 94 -17.30 -16.33 -11.56
N TYR A 95 -16.77 -16.40 -12.79
CA TYR A 95 -15.37 -16.75 -13.02
C TYR A 95 -14.40 -15.70 -12.48
N LEU A 96 -14.69 -14.40 -12.70
CA LEU A 96 -13.87 -13.31 -12.17
C LEU A 96 -13.86 -13.32 -10.63
N ASP A 97 -14.99 -13.63 -10.01
CA ASP A 97 -15.08 -13.74 -8.55
C ASP A 97 -14.27 -14.92 -8.02
N LEU A 98 -14.26 -16.06 -8.72
CA LEU A 98 -13.37 -17.18 -8.38
C LEU A 98 -11.90 -16.78 -8.47
N LEU A 99 -11.49 -16.04 -9.51
CA LEU A 99 -10.11 -15.55 -9.64
C LEU A 99 -9.73 -14.57 -8.52
N ARG A 100 -10.63 -13.64 -8.17
CA ARG A 100 -10.43 -12.70 -7.04
C ARG A 100 -10.32 -13.47 -5.73
N GLY A 101 -11.21 -14.42 -5.49
CA GLY A 101 -11.22 -15.29 -4.31
C GLY A 101 -9.94 -16.10 -4.19
N GLN A 102 -9.46 -16.69 -5.30
CA GLN A 102 -8.18 -17.41 -5.33
C GLN A 102 -7.01 -16.50 -4.96
N LYS A 103 -6.97 -15.26 -5.49
CA LYS A 103 -5.92 -14.29 -5.16
C LYS A 103 -5.96 -13.89 -3.68
N GLN A 104 -7.15 -13.68 -3.12
CA GLN A 104 -7.33 -13.37 -1.71
C GLN A 104 -6.88 -14.53 -0.81
N LEU A 105 -7.29 -15.76 -1.13
CA LEU A 105 -6.88 -16.96 -0.40
C LEU A 105 -5.36 -17.19 -0.46
N ASN A 106 -4.71 -16.88 -1.58
CA ASN A 106 -3.26 -16.94 -1.67
C ASN A 106 -2.58 -15.90 -0.78
N ARG A 107 -3.13 -14.69 -0.68
CA ARG A 107 -2.63 -13.64 0.24
C ARG A 107 -2.78 -14.06 1.69
N THR A 108 -3.94 -14.56 2.09
CA THR A 108 -4.17 -15.01 3.48
C THR A 108 -3.31 -16.23 3.80
N LYS A 109 -3.16 -17.18 2.87
CA LYS A 109 -2.21 -18.28 3.02
C LYS A 109 -0.78 -17.75 3.23
N MET A 110 -0.35 -16.77 2.43
CA MET A 110 1.00 -16.21 2.54
C MET A 110 1.20 -15.44 3.86
N SER A 111 0.20 -14.71 4.35
CA SER A 111 0.30 -14.02 5.65
C SER A 111 0.38 -15.02 6.80
N LEU A 112 -0.39 -16.11 6.75
CA LEU A 112 -0.33 -17.19 7.74
C LEU A 112 1.02 -17.90 7.74
N LEU A 113 1.56 -18.24 6.55
CA LEU A 113 2.87 -18.85 6.43
C LEU A 113 3.97 -17.90 6.89
N SER A 114 3.82 -16.60 6.64
CA SER A 114 4.77 -15.56 7.03
C SER A 114 4.88 -15.34 8.54
N ARG A 115 3.99 -15.94 9.35
CA ARG A 115 4.05 -15.79 10.82
C ARG A 115 5.34 -16.40 11.39
N PRO A 116 6.00 -15.72 12.34
CA PRO A 116 7.29 -16.16 12.88
C PRO A 116 7.19 -17.52 13.58
N LYS A 117 6.02 -17.86 14.14
CA LYS A 117 5.73 -19.17 14.76
C LYS A 117 5.99 -20.35 13.82
N TYR A 118 5.73 -20.17 12.52
CA TYR A 118 5.90 -21.23 11.53
C TYR A 118 7.20 -21.09 10.73
N LEU A 119 7.60 -19.85 10.40
CA LEU A 119 8.78 -19.61 9.55
C LEU A 119 10.12 -19.80 10.25
N VAL A 120 10.25 -19.41 11.53
CA VAL A 120 11.56 -19.30 12.21
C VAL A 120 12.33 -20.63 12.21
N ALA A 121 11.64 -21.77 12.35
CA ALA A 121 12.28 -23.09 12.32
C ALA A 121 12.92 -23.42 10.97
N PHE A 122 12.42 -22.82 9.88
CA PHE A 122 12.90 -23.07 8.53
C PHE A 122 13.90 -22.01 8.05
N LEU A 123 14.08 -20.90 8.74
CA LEU A 123 15.02 -19.85 8.36
C LEU A 123 16.46 -20.21 8.77
N GLN A 124 17.05 -21.17 8.07
CA GLN A 124 18.44 -21.58 8.23
C GLN A 124 19.32 -20.93 7.14
N PRO A 125 20.53 -20.45 7.47
CA PRO A 125 21.49 -19.99 6.47
C PRO A 125 21.72 -21.03 5.38
N GLY A 126 21.74 -20.59 4.11
CA GLY A 126 21.90 -21.44 2.94
C GLY A 126 20.61 -21.98 2.33
N ARG A 127 19.44 -21.77 2.94
CA ARG A 127 18.15 -22.12 2.33
C ARG A 127 17.71 -21.05 1.31
N ILE A 128 17.11 -21.53 0.22
CA ILE A 128 16.55 -20.70 -0.85
C ILE A 128 15.16 -20.20 -0.44
N VAL A 129 14.91 -18.91 -0.67
CA VAL A 129 13.64 -18.23 -0.39
C VAL A 129 13.22 -17.40 -1.59
N HIS A 130 11.92 -17.33 -1.84
CA HIS A 130 11.33 -16.40 -2.80
C HIS A 130 10.88 -15.14 -2.06
N VAL A 131 11.35 -13.98 -2.50
CA VAL A 131 11.11 -12.70 -1.82
C VAL A 131 10.26 -11.80 -2.71
N ALA A 132 9.06 -11.47 -2.22
CA ALA A 132 8.17 -10.52 -2.86
C ALA A 132 7.71 -9.49 -1.82
N HIS A 133 7.71 -8.21 -2.20
CA HIS A 133 7.28 -7.13 -1.32
C HIS A 133 6.52 -6.06 -2.11
N SER A 134 5.39 -5.59 -1.57
CA SER A 134 4.60 -4.48 -2.12
C SER A 134 4.27 -4.62 -3.61
N GLY A 135 3.95 -5.85 -4.05
CA GLY A 135 3.60 -6.16 -5.44
C GLY A 135 4.80 -6.34 -6.38
N ILE A 136 6.02 -6.14 -5.90
CA ILE A 136 7.27 -6.38 -6.64
C ILE A 136 7.82 -7.74 -6.25
N ASP A 137 8.07 -8.57 -7.26
CA ASP A 137 8.72 -9.87 -7.11
C ASP A 137 10.23 -9.70 -7.34
N TYR A 138 11.03 -9.93 -6.29
CA TYR A 138 12.50 -9.87 -6.37
C TYR A 138 13.11 -11.21 -6.79
N GLY A 139 12.28 -12.25 -6.97
CA GLY A 139 12.71 -13.57 -7.38
C GLY A 139 13.28 -14.39 -6.24
N TRP A 140 14.21 -15.28 -6.59
CA TRP A 140 14.82 -16.23 -5.66
C TRP A 140 16.10 -15.68 -5.04
N GLY A 141 16.28 -15.91 -3.75
CA GLY A 141 17.47 -15.55 -3.00
C GLY A 141 17.87 -16.61 -1.98
N ILE A 142 19.04 -16.42 -1.37
CA ILE A 142 19.59 -17.33 -0.36
C ILE A 142 19.65 -16.60 0.98
N ILE A 143 19.21 -17.26 2.05
CA ILE A 143 19.34 -16.71 3.41
C ILE A 143 20.81 -16.74 3.83
N LEU A 144 21.32 -15.59 4.27
CA LEU A 144 22.66 -15.48 4.85
C LEU A 144 22.59 -15.53 6.38
N HIS A 145 21.75 -14.70 6.98
CA HIS A 145 21.68 -14.56 8.44
C HIS A 145 20.29 -14.15 8.90
N VAL A 146 19.88 -14.57 10.10
CA VAL A 146 18.59 -14.22 10.70
C VAL A 146 18.87 -13.56 12.04
N ARG A 147 18.40 -12.33 12.23
CA ARG A 147 18.51 -11.60 13.50
C ARG A 147 17.14 -11.46 14.11
N ARG A 148 17.07 -11.71 15.42
CA ARG A 148 15.89 -11.36 16.22
C ARG A 148 16.15 -10.00 16.85
N ASN A 149 15.40 -8.99 16.44
CA ASN A 149 15.52 -7.65 17.00
C ASN A 149 14.49 -7.50 18.13
N GLN A 150 14.97 -7.12 19.32
CA GLN A 150 14.09 -6.67 20.39
C GLN A 150 13.92 -5.17 20.22
N ASN A 151 12.67 -4.68 20.23
CA ASN A 151 12.37 -3.27 20.02
C ASN A 151 13.19 -2.39 20.99
N PRO A 152 14.16 -1.57 20.51
CA PRO A 152 14.99 -0.76 21.39
C PRO A 152 14.25 0.49 21.93
N GLY A 153 12.92 0.58 21.72
CA GLY A 153 12.11 1.77 22.02
C GLY A 153 11.03 1.60 23.10
N SER A 154 10.78 0.41 23.64
CA SER A 154 9.82 0.27 24.74
C SER A 154 10.50 0.60 26.07
N ILE A 155 10.43 1.87 26.46
CA ILE A 155 10.45 2.23 27.88
C ILE A 155 9.40 1.34 28.57
N PRO A 156 9.72 0.60 29.65
CA PRO A 156 8.76 -0.28 30.29
C PRO A 156 7.74 0.56 31.08
N SER A 157 6.70 1.03 30.39
CA SER A 157 5.50 1.57 31.04
C SER A 157 4.88 0.45 31.84
N ARG A 158 4.89 0.63 33.16
CA ARG A 158 4.55 -0.34 34.20
C ARG A 158 3.03 -0.55 34.31
N SER A 159 2.41 -0.97 33.21
CA SER A 159 1.05 -1.51 33.10
C SER A 159 0.88 -1.74 31.61
N ILE A 160 1.09 -2.96 31.14
CA ILE A 160 -0.01 -3.79 30.68
C ILE A 160 0.57 -5.18 30.42
N ILE A 161 0.03 -6.17 31.12
CA ILE A 161 0.19 -7.59 30.81
C ILE A 161 -0.78 -7.86 29.65
N PHE A 162 -0.35 -7.60 28.42
CA PHE A 162 -0.96 -8.21 27.25
C PHE A 162 0.14 -8.94 26.48
N ASN A 163 -0.21 -10.15 26.06
CA ASN A 163 0.63 -11.20 25.52
C ASN A 163 1.50 -10.77 24.34
N ASP A 164 2.65 -11.44 24.23
CA ASP A 164 3.52 -11.54 23.06
C ASP A 164 3.78 -10.24 22.31
N ALA A 165 4.73 -9.45 22.82
CA ALA A 165 5.48 -8.53 21.98
C ALA A 165 6.13 -9.35 20.85
N GLU A 166 5.50 -9.39 19.67
CA GLU A 166 6.00 -10.09 18.50
C GLU A 166 7.41 -9.58 18.21
N SER A 167 8.39 -10.47 18.37
CA SER A 167 9.77 -10.10 18.11
C SER A 167 9.97 -9.92 16.62
N ILE A 168 10.43 -8.73 16.23
CA ILE A 168 10.74 -8.42 14.83
C ILE A 168 11.92 -9.30 14.41
N HIS A 169 11.73 -10.16 13.41
CA HIS A 169 12.78 -10.97 12.82
C HIS A 169 13.25 -10.31 11.52
N THR A 170 14.51 -9.89 11.46
CA THR A 170 15.13 -9.40 10.23
C THR A 170 15.96 -10.51 9.60
N VAL A 171 15.68 -10.81 8.33
CA VAL A 171 16.41 -11.84 7.56
C VAL A 171 17.29 -11.14 6.53
N ASP A 172 18.59 -11.38 6.61
CA ASP A 172 19.58 -10.93 5.63
C ASP A 172 19.59 -11.97 4.49
N CYS A 173 19.09 -11.58 3.31
CA CYS A 173 19.02 -12.43 2.11
C CYS A 173 19.91 -11.88 0.99
N LEU A 174 20.61 -12.78 0.28
CA LEU A 174 21.29 -12.48 -0.97
C LEU A 174 20.32 -12.66 -2.13
N ILE A 175 20.05 -11.58 -2.88
CA ILE A 175 19.13 -11.56 -4.02
C ILE A 175 19.81 -10.79 -5.16
N GLU A 176 19.55 -11.20 -6.40
CA GLU A 176 19.98 -10.44 -7.58
C GLU A 176 19.04 -9.24 -7.77
N VAL A 177 19.55 -8.04 -7.53
CA VAL A 177 18.79 -6.78 -7.69
C VAL A 177 19.55 -5.87 -8.64
N SER A 178 18.85 -5.27 -9.60
CA SER A 178 19.43 -4.26 -10.49
C SER A 178 19.72 -2.96 -9.72
N LEU A 179 20.92 -2.40 -9.88
CA LEU A 179 21.38 -1.14 -9.28
C LEU A 179 20.47 0.08 -9.56
N SER A 180 19.74 0.08 -10.67
CA SER A 180 18.78 1.13 -11.04
C SER A 180 17.80 0.59 -12.08
N SER A 181 16.56 1.09 -12.04
CA SER A 181 15.47 0.72 -12.98
C SER A 181 15.91 0.80 -14.46
N GLU A 182 16.82 1.71 -14.81
CA GLU A 182 17.33 1.87 -16.18
C GLU A 182 18.34 0.80 -16.62
N HIS A 183 19.04 0.16 -15.68
CA HIS A 183 20.01 -0.90 -15.95
C HIS A 183 19.39 -2.31 -16.00
N ALA A 184 18.23 -2.51 -15.35
CA ALA A 184 17.49 -3.78 -15.39
C ALA A 184 17.11 -4.18 -16.82
N LEU A 185 16.71 -3.20 -17.65
CA LEU A 185 16.28 -3.41 -19.03
C LEU A 185 17.43 -3.78 -19.99
N LYS A 186 18.69 -3.52 -19.62
CA LYS A 186 19.85 -3.75 -20.49
C LYS A 186 20.49 -5.13 -20.34
N PHE A 187 20.31 -5.80 -19.20
CA PHE A 187 21.05 -7.04 -18.89
C PHE A 187 20.18 -8.30 -18.85
N ASN A 188 18.90 -8.23 -18.49
CA ASN A 188 18.04 -9.41 -18.47
C ASN A 188 16.63 -9.05 -18.97
N GLN A 189 16.26 -9.56 -20.16
CA GLN A 189 14.86 -9.57 -20.63
C GLN A 189 14.03 -10.67 -19.94
N GLU A 190 14.69 -11.58 -19.21
CA GLU A 190 14.08 -12.68 -18.48
C GLU A 190 14.04 -12.41 -16.97
N LYS A 191 13.04 -12.99 -16.29
CA LYS A 191 12.86 -12.84 -14.84
C LYS A 191 14.06 -13.44 -14.08
N PRO A 192 14.49 -12.84 -12.96
CA PRO A 192 15.56 -13.39 -12.13
C PRO A 192 15.21 -14.82 -11.70
N GLY A 193 16.10 -15.78 -11.98
CA GLY A 193 15.91 -17.22 -11.72
C GLY A 193 15.51 -18.08 -12.93
N SER A 194 15.57 -17.58 -14.17
CA SER A 194 15.47 -18.44 -15.36
C SER A 194 16.74 -19.29 -15.56
N PRO A 195 16.65 -20.51 -16.10
CA PRO A 195 17.83 -21.39 -16.29
C PRO A 195 18.87 -20.84 -17.28
N ASN A 196 18.51 -19.80 -18.05
CA ASN A 196 19.36 -19.17 -19.07
C ASN A 196 19.89 -17.78 -18.66
N ALA A 197 19.59 -17.30 -17.45
CA ALA A 197 20.09 -16.00 -16.99
C ALA A 197 21.61 -16.04 -16.78
N THR A 198 22.34 -15.14 -17.41
CA THR A 198 23.79 -14.99 -17.19
C THR A 198 24.03 -14.44 -15.78
N PRO A 199 24.79 -15.13 -14.92
CA PRO A 199 25.03 -14.66 -13.56
C PRO A 199 25.84 -13.36 -13.59
N LEU A 200 25.31 -12.32 -12.94
CA LEU A 200 26.02 -11.05 -12.79
C LEU A 200 27.28 -11.24 -11.92
N PRO A 201 28.44 -10.65 -12.29
CA PRO A 201 29.65 -10.74 -11.49
C PRO A 201 29.42 -10.10 -10.11
N LEU A 202 29.88 -10.76 -9.04
CA LEU A 202 29.75 -10.27 -7.65
C LEU A 202 30.37 -8.87 -7.44
N ALA A 203 31.27 -8.42 -8.32
CA ALA A 203 31.84 -7.08 -8.30
C ALA A 203 30.84 -5.97 -8.69
N LEU A 204 29.73 -6.32 -9.36
CA LEU A 204 28.65 -5.40 -9.75
C LEU A 204 27.47 -5.42 -8.77
N VAL A 205 27.53 -6.25 -7.72
CA VAL A 205 26.47 -6.35 -6.72
C VAL A 205 26.90 -5.54 -5.50
N GLU A 206 26.41 -4.31 -5.40
CA GLU A 206 26.48 -3.57 -4.14
C GLU A 206 25.46 -4.15 -3.14
N PRO A 207 25.77 -4.19 -1.83
CA PRO A 207 24.83 -4.68 -0.83
C PRO A 207 23.55 -3.86 -0.91
N ALA A 208 22.44 -4.52 -1.23
CA ALA A 208 21.12 -3.88 -1.22
C ALA A 208 20.91 -3.22 0.15
N TYR A 209 20.64 -1.92 0.12
CA TYR A 209 20.30 -1.15 1.31
C TYR A 209 19.25 -1.90 2.12
N LYS A 210 19.57 -2.09 3.41
CA LYS A 210 18.76 -2.76 4.44
C LYS A 210 17.26 -2.46 4.28
N SER A 211 16.50 -3.36 3.65
CA SER A 211 15.06 -3.34 3.71
C SER A 211 14.64 -4.11 4.97
N ASN A 212 14.12 -3.38 5.96
CA ASN A 212 13.51 -4.02 7.12
C ASN A 212 12.21 -4.67 6.64
N LEU A 213 12.17 -5.99 6.56
CA LEU A 213 10.91 -6.73 6.54
C LEU A 213 10.30 -6.59 7.95
N ILE A 214 9.49 -5.55 8.14
CA ILE A 214 8.63 -5.43 9.31
C ILE A 214 7.39 -6.25 8.98
N PHE A 215 7.25 -7.41 9.62
CA PHE A 215 5.97 -8.11 9.64
C PHE A 215 5.09 -7.35 10.64
N SER A 216 4.35 -6.34 10.14
CA SER A 216 3.26 -5.70 10.88
C SER A 216 1.96 -6.39 10.49
N GLU A 217 1.11 -6.71 11.48
CA GLU A 217 -0.21 -7.34 11.26
C GLU A 217 -1.28 -6.39 10.68
N ASP A 218 -0.91 -5.17 10.29
CA ASP A 218 -1.85 -4.21 9.72
C ASP A 218 -1.52 -3.92 8.24
N ASP A 219 -2.53 -4.20 7.40
CA ASP A 219 -2.73 -4.01 5.94
C ASP A 219 -2.31 -5.13 4.95
#